data_AF-M4VDR6-F1
#
_entry.id   AF-M4VDR6-F1
#
_cell.length_a   1.000
_cell.length_b   1.000
_cell.length_c   1.000
_cell.angle_alpha   90.00
_cell.angle_beta   90.00
_cell.angle_gamma   90.00
#
_symmetry.space_group_name_H-M   'P 1'
#
loop_
_entity.id
_entity.type
_entity.pdbx_description
1 polymer ?
#
loop_
_entity_poly.entity_id
_entity_poly.type
_entity_poly.pdbx_seq_one_letter_code
_entity_poly.pdbx_strand_id
1 'polypeptide(L)'
;MKKSAFILAAVCFLAIPAHAADWAVRCAPDGTQCEAWQRLMVKETDQRMAEIAIGFPDGVDHPARGVMVLPLGIMLPAGVKLSIDKAAPYGAQVRYCTHDGCMAFLTLDDQVLNELRKGRAATLAFQSFAGKDVILPISLNGITVALEEAAVKKK
;
A
#
# COMPACT_ATOMS: atom_id res chain seq x y z
N MET A 1 58.11 18.44 24.29
CA MET A 1 58.25 17.82 22.95
C MET A 1 56.90 17.30 22.51
N LYS A 2 56.47 17.72 21.32
CA LYS A 2 55.14 17.52 20.71
C LYS A 2 54.76 16.04 20.58
N LYS A 3 53.52 15.68 20.93
CA LYS A 3 52.83 14.53 20.33
C LYS A 3 51.48 15.01 19.80
N SER A 4 51.41 15.04 18.47
CA SER A 4 50.24 15.40 17.68
C SER A 4 49.21 14.27 17.63
N ALA A 5 47.95 14.71 17.54
CA ALA A 5 46.83 14.16 16.76
C ALA A 5 46.37 12.72 17.03
N PHE A 6 45.08 12.56 17.33
CA PHE A 6 44.11 11.92 16.42
C PHE A 6 42.71 12.37 16.85
N ILE A 7 42.09 13.23 16.03
CA ILE A 7 40.68 13.57 16.14
C ILE A 7 39.93 12.37 15.59
N LEU A 8 39.31 11.57 16.46
CA LEU A 8 38.25 10.65 16.04
C LEU A 8 37.06 11.51 15.62
N ALA A 9 36.93 11.78 14.33
CA ALA A 9 35.67 12.21 13.76
C ALA A 9 34.69 11.05 13.94
N ALA A 10 33.83 11.15 14.97
CA ALA A 10 32.64 10.32 15.04
C ALA A 10 31.81 10.65 13.80
N VAL A 11 31.83 9.75 12.82
CA VAL A 11 30.86 9.75 11.73
C VAL A 11 29.52 9.46 12.40
N CYS A 12 28.81 10.53 12.74
CA CYS A 12 27.41 10.46 13.06
C CYS A 12 26.75 9.96 11.77
N PHE A 13 26.44 8.65 11.72
CA PHE A 13 25.45 8.14 10.77
C PHE A 13 24.18 8.90 11.09
N LEU A 14 23.92 9.95 10.32
CA LEU A 14 22.62 10.57 10.26
C LEU A 14 21.68 9.47 9.74
N ALA A 15 21.06 8.74 10.66
CA ALA A 15 19.81 8.09 10.37
C ALA A 15 18.89 9.22 9.92
N ILE A 16 18.64 9.30 8.61
CA ILE A 16 17.66 10.21 8.05
C ILE A 16 16.38 9.93 8.83
N PRO A 17 15.82 10.90 9.57
CA PRO A 17 14.56 10.68 10.23
C PRO A 17 13.56 10.33 9.12
N ALA A 18 12.88 9.19 9.26
CA ALA A 18 11.84 8.70 8.35
C ALA A 18 10.66 9.69 8.35
N HIS A 19 10.86 10.88 7.76
CA HIS A 19 9.82 11.85 7.59
C HIS A 19 9.02 11.47 6.33
N ALA A 20 7.76 11.07 6.57
CA ALA A 20 6.65 11.05 5.64
C ALA A 20 6.72 10.04 4.48
N ALA A 21 6.92 8.75 4.74
CA ALA A 21 6.43 7.71 3.83
C ALA A 21 5.06 7.24 4.35
N ASP A 22 4.04 7.26 3.49
CA ASP A 22 2.68 6.85 3.88
C ASP A 22 2.48 5.33 3.72
N TRP A 23 3.45 4.65 3.12
CA TRP A 23 3.49 3.21 2.94
C TRP A 23 4.46 2.57 3.92
N ALA A 24 4.00 1.51 4.57
CA ALA A 24 4.83 0.66 5.42
C ALA A 24 5.01 -0.70 4.77
N VAL A 25 6.02 -1.45 5.22
CA VAL A 25 6.25 -2.84 4.81
C VAL A 25 6.07 -3.75 6.01
N ARG A 26 5.40 -4.89 5.81
CA ARG A 26 5.31 -5.96 6.79
C ARG A 26 5.60 -7.30 6.12
N CYS A 27 6.13 -8.25 6.89
CA CYS A 27 6.45 -9.58 6.40
C CYS A 27 5.84 -10.65 7.30
N ALA A 28 5.59 -11.82 6.72
CA ALA A 28 5.32 -13.04 7.46
C ALA A 28 6.48 -13.35 8.43
N PRO A 29 6.25 -14.11 9.52
CA PRO A 29 7.26 -14.40 10.53
C PRO A 29 8.53 -15.07 9.97
N ASP A 30 8.41 -15.85 8.90
CA ASP A 30 9.51 -16.51 8.21
C ASP A 30 10.27 -15.58 7.23
N GLY A 31 9.80 -14.34 7.04
CA GLY A 31 10.40 -13.34 6.16
C GLY A 31 10.24 -13.62 4.66
N THR A 32 9.54 -14.69 4.27
CA THR A 32 9.48 -15.13 2.87
C THR A 32 8.45 -14.35 2.05
N GLN A 33 7.42 -13.83 2.71
CA GLN A 33 6.33 -13.08 2.10
C GLN A 33 6.21 -11.71 2.76
N CYS A 34 6.49 -10.66 1.99
CA CYS A 34 6.35 -9.29 2.42
C CYS A 34 5.30 -8.55 1.58
N GLU A 35 4.66 -7.55 2.19
CA GLU A 35 3.72 -6.68 1.53
C GLU A 35 3.92 -5.22 1.93
N ALA A 36 3.82 -4.35 0.93
CA ALA A 36 3.71 -2.91 1.12
C ALA A 36 2.25 -2.56 1.40
N TRP A 37 1.97 -1.78 2.44
CA TRP A 37 0.59 -1.48 2.84
C TRP A 37 0.40 -0.04 3.32
N GLN A 38 -0.85 0.42 3.22
CA GLN A 38 -1.31 1.71 3.70
C GLN A 38 -2.74 1.61 4.24
N ARG A 39 -2.98 2.22 5.42
CA ARG A 39 -4.33 2.41 5.97
C ARG A 39 -4.97 3.64 5.35
N LEU A 40 -6.24 3.50 4.98
CA LEU A 40 -7.02 4.56 4.37
C LEU A 40 -8.04 5.07 5.39
N MET A 41 -7.99 6.38 5.63
CA MET A 41 -8.79 7.09 6.63
C MET A 41 -9.77 8.03 5.94
N VAL A 42 -10.94 8.24 6.54
CA VAL A 42 -11.82 9.36 6.15
C VAL A 42 -11.29 10.61 6.83
N LYS A 43 -10.95 11.63 6.04
CA LYS A 43 -10.30 12.85 6.55
C LYS A 43 -11.16 13.61 7.57
N GLU A 44 -12.48 13.49 7.43
CA GLU A 44 -13.45 14.21 8.24
C GLU A 44 -13.67 13.58 9.63
N THR A 45 -13.46 12.27 9.77
CA THR A 45 -13.79 11.53 11.00
C THR A 45 -12.58 10.86 11.66
N ASP A 46 -11.42 10.85 11.00
CA ASP A 46 -10.20 10.13 11.38
C ASP A 46 -10.46 8.65 11.74
N GLN A 47 -11.51 8.08 11.16
CA GLN A 47 -11.84 6.67 11.31
C GLN A 47 -11.13 5.87 10.20
N ARG A 48 -10.46 4.79 10.60
CA ARG A 48 -9.94 3.78 9.66
C ARG A 48 -11.12 3.20 8.90
N MET A 49 -11.09 3.34 7.59
CA MET A 49 -12.15 2.84 6.73
C MET A 49 -11.69 1.67 5.88
N ALA A 50 -10.47 1.69 5.35
CA ALA A 50 -9.97 0.60 4.54
C ALA A 50 -8.45 0.41 4.69
N GLU A 51 -7.93 -0.63 4.08
CA GLU A 51 -6.50 -0.86 3.90
C GLU A 51 -6.25 -1.35 2.47
N ILE A 52 -5.11 -0.94 1.91
CA ILE A 52 -4.55 -1.53 0.69
C ILE A 52 -3.20 -2.15 1.03
N ALA A 53 -2.97 -3.37 0.53
CA ALA A 53 -1.70 -4.06 0.63
C ALA A 53 -1.31 -4.66 -0.74
N ILE A 54 -0.02 -4.66 -1.04
CA ILE A 54 0.55 -5.14 -2.30
C ILE A 54 1.69 -6.10 -1.97
N GLY A 55 1.54 -7.36 -2.39
CA GLY A 55 2.53 -8.41 -2.21
C GLY A 55 2.98 -9.03 -3.53
N PHE A 56 4.07 -9.78 -3.47
CA PHE A 56 4.74 -10.41 -4.62
C PHE A 56 4.78 -11.93 -4.43
N PRO A 57 3.64 -12.63 -4.55
CA PRO A 57 3.57 -14.07 -4.32
C PRO A 57 4.31 -14.84 -5.43
N ASP A 58 4.79 -16.04 -5.09
CA ASP A 58 5.39 -16.96 -6.06
C ASP A 58 4.35 -17.73 -6.89
N GLY A 59 4.75 -18.13 -8.10
CA GLY A 59 3.97 -19.07 -8.93
C GLY A 59 2.67 -18.46 -9.47
N VAL A 60 2.64 -17.15 -9.70
CA VAL A 60 1.50 -16.44 -10.28
C VAL A 60 1.89 -15.77 -11.58
N ASP A 61 0.95 -15.61 -12.51
CA ASP A 61 1.20 -15.06 -13.84
C ASP A 61 1.52 -13.56 -13.85
N HIS A 62 1.36 -12.88 -12.71
CA HIS A 62 1.51 -11.43 -12.57
C HIS A 62 2.54 -11.08 -11.51
N PRO A 63 3.33 -10.01 -11.69
CA PRO A 63 4.43 -9.67 -10.79
C PRO A 63 3.95 -9.36 -9.37
N ALA A 64 2.73 -8.82 -9.20
CA ALA A 64 2.18 -8.48 -7.89
C ALA A 64 0.68 -8.75 -7.78
N ARG A 65 0.21 -8.85 -6.53
CA ARG A 65 -1.21 -8.88 -6.18
C ARG A 65 -1.52 -7.80 -5.18
N GLY A 66 -2.59 -7.06 -5.44
CA GLY A 66 -3.18 -6.12 -4.50
C GLY A 66 -4.33 -6.76 -3.73
N VAL A 67 -4.41 -6.47 -2.43
CA VAL A 67 -5.57 -6.78 -1.60
C VAL A 67 -6.08 -5.48 -0.98
N MET A 68 -7.38 -5.26 -1.11
CA MET A 68 -8.08 -4.18 -0.43
C MET A 68 -8.98 -4.80 0.63
N VAL A 69 -8.82 -4.33 1.87
CA VAL A 69 -9.69 -4.69 2.99
C VAL A 69 -10.65 -3.53 3.20
N LEU A 70 -11.89 -3.75 2.76
CA LEU A 70 -12.99 -2.79 2.85
C LEU A 70 -13.77 -2.97 4.15
N PRO A 71 -14.49 -1.93 4.63
CA PRO A 71 -15.32 -2.07 5.81
C PRO A 71 -16.52 -2.99 5.51
N LEU A 72 -17.14 -3.49 6.58
CA LEU A 72 -18.43 -4.19 6.47
C LEU A 72 -19.55 -3.22 6.10
N GLY A 73 -20.66 -3.75 5.58
CA GLY A 73 -21.81 -2.93 5.18
C GLY A 73 -21.60 -2.20 3.85
N ILE A 74 -20.90 -2.81 2.91
CA ILE A 74 -20.73 -2.30 1.54
C ILE A 74 -21.67 -2.99 0.56
N MET A 75 -21.95 -2.33 -0.56
CA MET A 75 -22.74 -2.85 -1.67
C MET A 75 -21.88 -3.77 -2.55
N LEU A 76 -21.90 -5.07 -2.28
CA LEU A 76 -21.07 -6.06 -3.00
C LEU A 76 -21.23 -6.01 -4.54
N PRO A 77 -22.46 -5.91 -5.11
CA PRO A 77 -22.62 -5.89 -6.57
C PRO A 77 -21.98 -4.67 -7.27
N ALA A 78 -21.79 -3.55 -6.55
CA ALA A 78 -21.16 -2.35 -7.10
C ALA A 78 -19.64 -2.51 -7.28
N GLY A 79 -19.03 -3.47 -6.57
CA GLY A 79 -17.60 -3.72 -6.59
C GLY A 79 -16.78 -2.57 -6.02
N VAL A 80 -15.51 -2.57 -6.39
CA VAL A 80 -14.48 -1.65 -5.89
C VAL A 80 -13.68 -1.11 -7.06
N LYS A 81 -13.27 0.15 -7.01
CA LYS A 81 -12.51 0.80 -8.08
C LYS A 81 -11.25 1.46 -7.52
N LEU A 82 -10.10 1.12 -8.10
CA LEU A 82 -8.84 1.83 -7.92
C LEU A 82 -8.66 2.79 -9.10
N SER A 83 -8.42 4.07 -8.84
CA SER A 83 -8.06 5.06 -9.85
C SER A 83 -6.69 5.65 -9.53
N ILE A 84 -5.87 5.83 -10.55
CA ILE A 84 -4.54 6.46 -10.45
C ILE A 84 -4.52 7.63 -11.43
N ASP A 85 -4.35 8.84 -10.90
CA ASP A 85 -4.45 10.11 -11.62
C ASP A 85 -5.69 10.20 -12.53
N LYS A 86 -5.50 10.18 -13.85
CA LYS A 86 -6.56 10.28 -14.88
C LYS A 86 -6.72 9.00 -15.70
N ALA A 87 -6.08 7.90 -15.28
CA ALA A 87 -6.23 6.61 -15.95
C ALA A 87 -7.66 6.06 -15.78
N ALA A 88 -8.04 5.11 -16.64
CA ALA A 88 -9.28 4.38 -16.47
C ALA A 88 -9.27 3.61 -15.15
N PRO A 89 -10.38 3.56 -14.38
CA PRO A 89 -10.40 2.85 -13.11
C PRO A 89 -10.21 1.34 -13.27
N TYR A 90 -9.40 0.75 -12.40
CA TYR A 90 -9.25 -0.70 -12.24
C TYR A 90 -10.33 -1.23 -11.32
N GLY A 91 -11.22 -2.06 -11.86
CA GLY A 91 -12.30 -2.68 -11.10
C GLY A 91 -11.87 -3.98 -10.41
N ALA A 92 -12.32 -4.18 -9.18
CA ALA A 92 -12.24 -5.44 -8.46
C ALA A 92 -13.57 -5.83 -7.86
N GLN A 93 -13.83 -7.13 -7.79
CA GLN A 93 -14.98 -7.68 -7.08
C GLN A 93 -14.56 -8.12 -5.68
N VAL A 94 -15.46 -7.89 -4.72
CA VAL A 94 -15.31 -8.43 -3.36
C VAL A 94 -15.45 -9.96 -3.45
N ARG A 95 -14.50 -10.67 -2.88
CA ARG A 95 -14.43 -12.14 -2.95
C ARG A 95 -15.07 -12.81 -1.76
N TYR A 96 -14.84 -12.28 -0.57
CA TYR A 96 -15.41 -12.77 0.68
C TYR A 96 -15.29 -11.68 1.76
N CYS A 97 -15.99 -11.88 2.88
CA CYS A 97 -15.87 -11.03 4.05
C CYS A 97 -15.64 -11.88 5.31
N THR A 98 -14.87 -11.34 6.25
CA THR A 98 -14.66 -11.87 7.61
C THR A 98 -15.06 -10.79 8.62
N HIS A 99 -14.82 -11.02 9.92
CA HIS A 99 -15.02 -9.97 10.92
C HIS A 99 -14.09 -8.76 10.71
N ASP A 100 -12.97 -8.93 10.01
CA ASP A 100 -11.98 -7.88 9.78
C ASP A 100 -12.31 -6.98 8.59
N GLY A 101 -13.29 -7.38 7.76
CA GLY A 101 -13.71 -6.61 6.59
C GLY A 101 -13.99 -7.50 5.38
N CYS A 102 -14.14 -6.84 4.24
CA CYS A 102 -14.42 -7.47 2.95
C CYS A 102 -13.20 -7.38 2.03
N MET A 103 -12.77 -8.51 1.48
CA MET A 103 -11.53 -8.62 0.70
C MET A 103 -11.82 -8.52 -0.79
N ALA A 104 -11.23 -7.54 -1.45
CA ALA A 104 -11.23 -7.40 -2.90
C ALA A 104 -9.78 -7.50 -3.42
N PHE A 105 -9.59 -8.30 -4.47
CA PHE A 105 -8.27 -8.60 -5.02
C PHE A 105 -8.09 -7.90 -6.35
N LEU A 106 -6.95 -7.24 -6.52
CA LEU A 106 -6.52 -6.62 -7.76
C LEU A 106 -5.35 -7.40 -8.34
N THR A 107 -5.46 -7.73 -9.62
CA THR A 107 -4.29 -8.07 -10.42
C THR A 107 -3.51 -6.79 -10.68
N LEU A 108 -2.23 -6.78 -10.29
CA LEU A 108 -1.33 -5.66 -10.52
C LEU A 108 -0.27 -6.10 -11.53
N ASP A 109 -0.51 -5.80 -12.80
CA ASP A 109 0.46 -6.01 -13.86
C ASP A 109 1.51 -4.89 -13.89
N ASP A 110 2.47 -5.01 -14.80
CA ASP A 110 3.54 -4.03 -14.95
C ASP A 110 3.02 -2.62 -15.28
N GLN A 111 1.90 -2.51 -16.00
CA GLN A 111 1.30 -1.22 -16.31
C GLN A 111 0.79 -0.56 -15.03
N VAL A 112 -0.03 -1.26 -14.24
CA VAL A 112 -0.60 -0.73 -13.00
C VAL A 112 0.51 -0.40 -12.00
N LEU A 113 1.52 -1.27 -11.86
CA LEU A 113 2.66 -1.02 -10.98
C LEU A 113 3.46 0.21 -11.41
N ASN A 114 3.65 0.42 -12.70
CA ASN A 114 4.32 1.61 -13.22
C ASN A 114 3.47 2.89 -13.00
N GLU A 115 2.15 2.81 -13.14
CA GLU A 115 1.24 3.90 -12.80
C GLU A 115 1.30 4.25 -11.31
N LEU A 116 1.30 3.25 -10.42
CA LEU A 116 1.45 3.46 -8.98
C LEU A 116 2.76 4.16 -8.62
N ARG A 117 3.88 3.77 -9.24
CA ARG A 117 5.21 4.36 -8.99
C ARG A 117 5.34 5.80 -9.49
N LYS A 118 4.66 6.15 -10.58
CA LYS A 118 4.77 7.49 -11.24
C LYS A 118 3.62 8.43 -10.89
N GLY A 119 2.54 7.89 -10.36
CA GLY A 119 1.31 8.62 -10.09
C GLY A 119 1.49 9.65 -8.99
N ARG A 120 0.59 10.64 -8.97
CA ARG A 120 0.58 11.68 -7.94
C ARG A 120 -0.57 11.54 -6.96
N ALA A 121 -1.70 11.02 -7.44
CA ALA A 121 -2.87 10.74 -6.62
C ALA A 121 -3.47 9.39 -7.01
N ALA A 122 -3.94 8.65 -6.01
CA ALA A 122 -4.78 7.48 -6.23
C ALA A 122 -6.01 7.54 -5.31
N THR A 123 -7.08 6.86 -5.72
CA THR A 123 -8.30 6.76 -4.92
C THR A 123 -8.87 5.36 -4.96
N LEU A 124 -9.42 4.94 -3.82
CA LEU A 124 -10.25 3.77 -3.67
C LEU A 124 -11.72 4.18 -3.59
N ALA A 125 -12.56 3.68 -4.48
CA ALA A 125 -13.99 3.97 -4.49
C ALA A 125 -14.83 2.70 -4.34
N PHE A 126 -15.89 2.78 -3.54
CA PHE A 126 -16.89 1.73 -3.33
C PHE A 126 -18.21 2.33 -2.85
N GLN A 127 -19.26 1.51 -2.73
CA GLN A 127 -20.55 1.94 -2.21
C GLN A 127 -20.86 1.33 -0.84
N SER A 128 -21.44 2.13 0.05
CA SER A 128 -22.08 1.62 1.27
C SER A 128 -23.37 0.85 0.95
N PHE A 129 -23.86 0.05 1.89
CA PHE A 129 -25.13 -0.69 1.76
C PHE A 129 -26.33 0.24 1.50
N ALA A 130 -26.23 1.51 1.92
CA ALA A 130 -27.23 2.54 1.69
C ALA A 130 -27.13 3.18 0.29
N GLY A 131 -26.25 2.69 -0.58
CA GLY A 131 -26.06 3.20 -1.95
C GLY A 131 -25.28 4.50 -2.02
N LYS A 132 -24.67 4.97 -0.92
CA LYS A 132 -23.79 6.15 -0.94
C LYS A 132 -22.40 5.76 -1.42
N ASP A 133 -21.87 6.53 -2.38
CA ASP A 133 -20.48 6.43 -2.81
C ASP A 133 -19.53 6.88 -1.70
N VAL A 134 -18.46 6.12 -1.53
CA VAL A 134 -17.34 6.40 -0.63
C VAL A 134 -16.07 6.43 -1.46
N ILE A 135 -15.30 7.51 -1.35
CA ILE A 135 -14.04 7.70 -2.07
C ILE A 135 -12.96 8.02 -1.05
N LEU A 136 -11.98 7.12 -0.94
CA LEU A 136 -10.86 7.25 -0.02
C LEU A 136 -9.59 7.61 -0.81
N PRO A 137 -8.86 8.68 -0.44
CA PRO A 137 -7.57 8.96 -1.04
C PRO A 137 -6.55 7.90 -0.63
N ILE A 138 -5.72 7.49 -1.58
CA ILE A 138 -4.53 6.68 -1.35
C ILE A 138 -3.32 7.57 -1.63
N SER A 139 -2.49 7.77 -0.62
CA SER A 139 -1.22 8.47 -0.84
C SER A 139 -0.30 7.61 -1.69
N LEU A 140 0.44 8.21 -2.63
CA LEU A 140 1.50 7.54 -3.39
C LEU A 140 2.90 7.89 -2.85
N ASN A 141 2.96 8.65 -1.76
CA ASN A 141 4.22 9.05 -1.15
C ASN A 141 4.92 7.86 -0.47
N GLY A 142 6.12 7.51 -0.95
CA GLY A 142 6.89 6.37 -0.46
C GLY A 142 6.52 5.01 -1.08
N ILE A 143 5.55 4.95 -2.00
CA ILE A 143 5.08 3.67 -2.56
C ILE A 143 6.17 2.91 -3.31
N THR A 144 7.02 3.61 -4.09
CA THR A 144 8.07 2.96 -4.89
C THR A 144 9.07 2.22 -4.00
N VAL A 145 9.52 2.89 -2.92
CA VAL A 145 10.46 2.29 -1.95
C VAL A 145 9.80 1.09 -1.27
N ALA A 146 8.56 1.23 -0.82
CA ALA A 146 7.86 0.14 -0.15
C ALA A 146 7.63 -1.08 -1.07
N LEU A 147 7.31 -0.87 -2.35
CA LEU A 147 7.17 -1.95 -3.33
C LEU A 147 8.49 -2.66 -3.59
N GLU A 148 9.59 -1.92 -3.70
CA GLU A 148 10.92 -2.51 -3.88
C GLU A 148 11.32 -3.33 -2.66
N GLU A 149 11.15 -2.79 -1.45
CA GLU A 149 11.44 -3.52 -0.21
C GLU A 149 10.58 -4.78 -0.04
N ALA A 150 9.27 -4.71 -0.37
CA ALA A 150 8.36 -5.84 -0.28
C ALA A 150 8.65 -6.93 -1.34
N ALA A 151 9.28 -6.58 -2.46
CA ALA A 151 9.67 -7.53 -3.50
C ALA A 151 10.97 -8.30 -3.14
N VAL A 152 11.77 -7.80 -2.18
CA VAL A 152 13.00 -8.48 -1.75
C VAL A 152 12.65 -9.67 -0.85
N LYS A 153 12.99 -10.87 -1.31
CA LYS A 153 12.86 -12.09 -0.50
C LYS A 153 14.04 -12.21 0.45
N LYS A 154 13.77 -12.18 1.76
CA LYS A 154 14.79 -12.52 2.76
C LYS A 154 14.85 -14.05 2.87
N LYS A 155 16.02 -14.61 2.53
CA LYS A 155 16.34 -16.04 2.75
C LYS A 155 16.86 -16.26 4.16
#